data_AF-A0A9C8WHS9-F1
#
_entry.id   AF-A0A9C8WHS9-F1
#
_cell.length_a   1.000
_cell.length_b   1.000
_cell.length_c   1.000
_cell.angle_alpha   90.00
_cell.angle_beta   90.00
_cell.angle_gamma   90.00
#
_symmetry.space_group_name_H-M   'P 1'
#
loop_
_entity.id
_entity.type
_entity.pdbx_description
1 polymer ?
#
loop_
_entity_poly.entity_id
_entity_poly.type
_entity_poly.pdbx_seq_one_letter_code
_entity_poly.pdbx_strand_id
1 'polypeptide(L)'
;MKNHLRILLFFALLFALVLAACSPATQTPEAPEPAATEEAAPPASESSPISIEDALGRTVTLEKPPERIVIAGFANLMLVDEAYLFPEAQEKVVAIAKSGQGNDFLYLLDPAAEAKLSI
;
A
#
# COMPACT_ATOMS: atom_id res chain seq x y z
N MET A 1 48.03 14.61 -15.33
CA MET A 1 48.05 13.21 -14.82
C MET A 1 47.11 12.99 -13.63
N LYS A 2 47.13 13.80 -12.57
CA LYS A 2 46.28 13.61 -11.36
C LYS A 2 44.76 13.66 -11.62
N ASN A 3 44.31 14.49 -12.57
CA ASN A 3 42.89 14.60 -12.90
C ASN A 3 42.39 13.40 -13.73
N HIS A 4 43.23 12.87 -14.62
CA HIS A 4 42.93 11.65 -15.37
C HIS A 4 42.88 10.41 -14.47
N LEU A 5 43.74 10.35 -13.43
CA LEU A 5 43.71 9.28 -12.43
C LEU A 5 42.42 9.32 -11.60
N ARG A 6 41.94 10.52 -11.24
CA ARG A 6 40.65 10.69 -10.53
C ARG A 6 39.45 10.30 -11.40
N ILE A 7 39.47 10.66 -12.68
CA ILE A 7 38.42 10.28 -13.64
C ILE A 7 38.42 8.75 -13.83
N LEU A 8 39.59 8.13 -13.98
CA LEU A 8 39.72 6.67 -14.06
C LEU A 8 39.20 5.96 -12.81
N LEU A 9 39.52 6.47 -11.62
CA LEU A 9 39.01 5.91 -10.35
C LEU A 9 37.49 6.06 -10.22
N PHE A 10 36.93 7.19 -10.66
CA PHE A 10 35.48 7.41 -10.63
C PHE A 10 34.75 6.45 -11.58
N PHE A 11 35.24 6.27 -12.81
CA PHE A 11 34.69 5.29 -13.75
C PHE A 11 34.84 3.84 -13.27
N ALA A 12 35.97 3.49 -12.64
CA ALA A 12 36.18 2.17 -12.06
C ALA A 12 35.21 1.88 -10.90
N LEU A 13 34.95 2.87 -10.04
CA LEU A 13 33.97 2.76 -8.97
C LEU A 13 32.54 2.61 -9.51
N LEU A 14 32.18 3.39 -10.53
CA LEU A 14 30.86 3.33 -11.16
C LEU A 14 30.63 1.96 -11.83
N PHE A 15 31.66 1.43 -12.49
CA PHE A 15 31.61 0.11 -13.14
C PHE A 15 31.46 -1.04 -12.12
N ALA A 16 32.17 -0.97 -10.99
CA ALA A 16 32.01 -1.93 -9.89
C ALA A 16 30.59 -1.91 -9.30
N LEU A 17 29.96 -0.72 -9.22
CA LEU A 17 28.59 -0.58 -8.75
C LEU A 17 27.57 -1.26 -9.69
N VAL A 18 27.77 -1.14 -11.01
CA VAL A 18 26.90 -1.78 -12.02
C VAL A 18 27.05 -3.31 -11.98
N LEU A 19 28.27 -3.83 -11.77
CA LEU A 19 28.52 -5.28 -11.68
C LEU A 19 27.86 -5.92 -10.44
N ALA A 20 27.73 -5.19 -9.33
CA ALA A 20 27.08 -5.69 -8.12
C ALA A 20 25.54 -5.76 -8.22
N ALA A 21 24.92 -5.11 -9.20
CA ALA A 21 23.47 -5.08 -9.37
C ALA A 21 22.89 -6.35 -10.02
N CYS A 22 23.71 -7.20 -10.63
CA CYS A 22 23.29 -8.48 -11.18
C CYS A 22 23.49 -9.61 -10.16
N SER A 23 22.69 -9.59 -9.08
CA SER A 23 22.50 -10.79 -8.27
C SER A 23 21.35 -11.61 -8.87
N PRO A 24 21.53 -12.91 -9.17
CA PRO A 24 20.45 -13.72 -9.74
C PRO A 24 19.34 -13.90 -8.71
N ALA A 25 18.14 -13.41 -9.05
CA ALA A 25 16.93 -13.72 -8.30
C ALA A 25 16.72 -15.25 -8.33
N THR A 26 16.79 -15.88 -7.15
CA THR A 26 16.39 -17.27 -6.95
C THR A 26 14.91 -17.40 -7.30
N GLN A 27 14.62 -18.14 -8.37
CA GLN A 27 13.27 -18.47 -8.79
C GLN A 27 12.61 -19.34 -7.71
N THR A 28 11.50 -18.86 -7.17
CA THR A 28 10.58 -19.67 -6.37
C THR A 28 9.83 -20.62 -7.33
N PRO A 29 9.73 -21.92 -7.02
CA PRO A 29 9.02 -22.88 -7.86
C PRO A 29 7.57 -22.49 -8.13
N GLU A 30 7.20 -22.64 -9.39
CA GLU A 30 5.87 -22.57 -9.98
C GLU A 30 4.89 -23.48 -9.22
N ALA A 31 3.86 -22.88 -8.62
CA ALA A 31 2.72 -23.56 -8.04
C ALA A 31 1.80 -24.06 -9.16
N PRO A 32 1.16 -25.24 -9.01
CA PRO A 32 0.32 -25.80 -10.05
C PRO A 32 -0.91 -24.93 -10.31
N GLU A 33 -1.18 -24.72 -11.59
CA GLU A 33 -2.36 -24.09 -12.16
C GLU A 33 -3.64 -24.79 -11.65
N PRO A 34 -4.58 -24.08 -10.98
CA PRO A 34 -5.87 -24.66 -10.63
C PRO A 34 -6.73 -24.79 -11.88
N ALA A 35 -7.18 -26.01 -12.13
CA ALA A 35 -8.21 -26.35 -13.08
C ALA A 35 -9.44 -25.42 -12.95
N ALA A 36 -10.01 -25.09 -14.10
CA ALA A 36 -11.26 -24.35 -14.24
C ALA A 36 -12.32 -24.86 -13.26
N THR A 37 -12.68 -23.98 -12.31
CA THR A 37 -13.76 -24.21 -11.35
C THR A 37 -15.03 -23.56 -11.90
N GLU A 38 -16.00 -24.42 -12.14
CA GLU A 38 -17.44 -24.21 -12.28
C GLU A 38 -17.94 -23.00 -11.46
N GLU A 39 -18.85 -22.22 -12.05
CA GLU A 39 -19.45 -21.02 -11.45
C GLU A 39 -20.20 -21.35 -10.16
N ALA A 40 -19.45 -21.30 -9.06
CA ALA A 40 -19.94 -21.46 -7.71
C ALA A 40 -20.68 -20.17 -7.31
N ALA A 41 -21.90 -20.35 -6.80
CA ALA A 41 -22.62 -19.32 -6.07
C ALA A 41 -21.69 -18.63 -5.06
N PRO A 42 -21.83 -17.30 -4.84
CA PRO A 42 -20.91 -16.56 -3.98
C PRO A 42 -20.82 -17.26 -2.61
N PRO A 43 -19.61 -17.67 -2.17
CA PRO A 43 -19.47 -18.35 -0.90
C PRO A 43 -19.95 -17.40 0.19
N ALA A 44 -20.90 -17.87 1.01
CA ALA A 44 -21.24 -17.23 2.26
C ALA A 44 -19.92 -17.07 3.03
N SER A 45 -19.47 -15.81 3.17
CA SER A 45 -18.15 -15.51 3.72
C SER A 45 -18.14 -15.84 5.20
N GLU A 46 -17.61 -17.00 5.57
CA GLU A 46 -17.17 -17.25 6.94
C GLU A 46 -15.99 -16.30 7.21
N SER A 47 -16.25 -15.23 7.97
CA SER A 47 -15.20 -14.25 8.29
C SER A 47 -14.19 -14.91 9.22
N SER A 48 -13.10 -15.40 8.65
CA SER A 48 -11.94 -15.82 9.43
C SER A 48 -11.28 -14.57 10.04
N PRO A 49 -10.77 -14.64 11.29
CA PRO A 49 -10.02 -13.55 11.88
C PRO A 49 -8.82 -13.14 11.02
N ILE A 50 -8.64 -11.83 10.84
CA ILE A 50 -7.56 -11.23 10.07
C ILE A 50 -6.46 -10.80 11.05
N SER A 51 -5.26 -11.35 10.91
CA SER A 51 -4.09 -10.97 11.70
C SER A 51 -3.14 -10.09 10.88
N ILE A 52 -2.81 -8.91 11.39
CA ILE A 52 -1.98 -7.90 10.72
C ILE A 52 -0.85 -7.50 11.66
N GLU A 53 0.38 -7.44 11.17
CA GLU A 53 1.47 -6.76 11.88
C GLU A 53 1.56 -5.32 11.38
N ASP A 54 1.52 -4.35 12.30
CA ASP A 54 1.65 -2.94 11.92
C ASP A 54 3.11 -2.51 11.77
N ALA A 55 3.32 -1.26 11.31
CA ALA A 55 4.66 -0.72 11.11
C ALA A 55 5.49 -0.55 12.39
N LEU A 56 4.90 -0.72 13.58
CA LEU A 56 5.60 -0.70 14.87
C LEU A 56 5.91 -2.12 15.39
N GLY A 57 5.60 -3.16 14.60
CA GLY A 57 5.81 -4.55 14.96
C GLY A 57 4.74 -5.11 15.92
N ARG A 58 3.58 -4.46 16.03
CA ARG A 58 2.47 -4.95 16.87
C ARG A 58 1.56 -5.83 16.03
N THR A 59 1.16 -6.98 16.58
CA THR A 59 0.11 -7.80 15.98
C THR A 59 -1.27 -7.29 16.40
N VAL A 60 -2.11 -7.00 15.41
CA VAL A 60 -3.51 -6.60 15.57
C VAL A 60 -4.39 -7.67 14.91
N THR A 61 -5.36 -8.17 15.65
CA THR A 61 -6.33 -9.15 15.15
C THR A 61 -7.71 -8.49 14.99
N LEU A 62 -8.31 -8.66 13.82
CA LEU A 62 -9.68 -8.23 13.53
C LEU A 62 -10.54 -9.49 13.35
N GLU A 63 -11.52 -9.70 14.22
CA GLU A 63 -12.43 -10.87 14.15
C GLU A 63 -13.23 -10.94 12.84
N LYS A 64 -13.48 -9.78 12.24
CA LYS A 64 -14.15 -9.62 10.95
C LYS A 64 -13.58 -8.40 10.21
N PRO A 65 -13.77 -8.28 8.88
CA PRO A 65 -13.42 -7.08 8.15
C PRO A 65 -14.02 -5.81 8.79
N PRO A 66 -13.28 -4.70 8.86
CA PRO A 66 -13.76 -3.49 9.50
C PRO A 66 -14.87 -2.84 8.67
N GLU A 67 -15.91 -2.38 9.37
CA GLU A 67 -17.06 -1.68 8.76
C GLU A 67 -16.95 -0.15 8.94
N ARG A 68 -16.08 0.31 9.85
CA ARG A 68 -15.89 1.74 10.15
C ARG A 68 -14.41 2.02 10.31
N ILE A 69 -13.87 2.85 9.42
CA ILE A 69 -12.46 3.17 9.30
C ILE A 69 -12.27 4.67 9.55
N VAL A 70 -11.29 5.00 10.38
CA VAL A 70 -10.86 6.36 10.66
C VAL A 70 -9.42 6.52 10.23
N ILE A 71 -9.13 7.50 9.37
CA ILE A 71 -7.77 7.79 8.91
C ILE A 71 -7.23 8.99 9.68
N ALA A 72 -6.38 8.71 10.66
CA ALA A 72 -5.82 9.72 11.56
C ALA A 72 -4.41 10.15 11.17
N GLY A 73 -3.95 11.26 11.76
CA GLY A 73 -2.60 11.80 11.58
C GLY A 73 -2.48 12.86 10.48
N PHE A 74 -1.37 13.60 10.50
CA PHE A 74 -1.15 14.76 9.62
C PHE A 74 -0.81 14.37 8.18
N ALA A 75 -0.10 13.26 7.98
CA ALA A 75 0.33 12.76 6.66
C ALA A 75 -0.67 11.77 6.06
N ASN A 76 -1.96 12.10 6.13
CA ASN A 76 -3.03 11.19 5.75
C ASN A 76 -3.33 11.14 4.24
N LEU A 77 -2.91 12.14 3.46
CA LEU A 77 -3.20 12.20 2.02
C LEU A 77 -2.90 10.90 1.28
N MET A 78 -1.73 10.30 1.51
CA MET A 78 -1.33 9.04 0.86
C MET A 78 -2.23 7.86 1.26
N LEU A 79 -2.67 7.80 2.52
CA LEU A 79 -3.54 6.74 3.01
C LEU A 79 -4.97 6.90 2.48
N VAL A 80 -5.42 8.15 2.35
CA VAL A 80 -6.74 8.47 1.79
C VAL A 80 -6.77 8.14 0.30
N ASP A 81 -5.75 8.56 -0.46
CA ASP A 81 -5.65 8.25 -1.90
C ASP A 81 -5.74 6.73 -2.15
N GLU A 82 -4.93 5.94 -1.44
CA GLU A 82 -4.96 4.48 -1.53
C GLU A 82 -6.33 3.89 -1.12
N ALA A 83 -6.91 4.36 0.00
CA ALA A 83 -8.19 3.85 0.47
C ALA A 83 -9.29 4.05 -0.58
N TYR A 84 -9.32 5.20 -1.25
CA TYR A 84 -10.33 5.53 -2.25
C TYR A 84 -10.11 4.88 -3.63
N LEU A 85 -9.07 4.03 -3.79
CA LEU A 85 -9.00 3.07 -4.91
C LEU A 85 -10.07 1.97 -4.80
N PHE A 86 -10.59 1.75 -3.58
CA PHE A 86 -11.63 0.76 -3.32
C PHE A 86 -13.00 1.44 -3.22
N PRO A 87 -14.02 0.98 -3.97
CA PRO A 87 -15.34 1.61 -3.98
C PRO A 87 -16.03 1.60 -2.60
N GLU A 88 -15.74 0.61 -1.77
CA GLU A 88 -16.29 0.48 -0.41
C GLU A 88 -15.81 1.57 0.54
N ALA A 89 -14.75 2.31 0.19
CA ALA A 89 -14.22 3.38 1.04
C ALA A 89 -15.23 4.50 1.28
N GLN A 90 -16.10 4.80 0.30
CA GLN A 90 -17.18 5.78 0.46
C GLN A 90 -18.14 5.40 1.60
N GLU A 91 -18.36 4.11 1.85
CA GLU A 91 -19.21 3.65 2.93
C GLU A 91 -18.43 3.45 4.24
N LYS A 92 -17.24 2.84 4.15
CA LYS A 92 -16.49 2.38 5.33
C LYS A 92 -15.61 3.46 5.97
N VAL A 93 -15.11 4.43 5.21
CA VAL A 93 -14.33 5.55 5.78
C VAL A 93 -15.30 6.57 6.35
N VAL A 94 -15.35 6.64 7.68
CA VAL A 94 -16.33 7.47 8.40
C VAL A 94 -15.74 8.80 8.86
N ALA A 95 -14.41 8.90 8.95
CA ALA A 95 -13.74 10.15 9.30
C ALA A 95 -12.27 10.16 8.88
N ILE A 96 -11.78 11.35 8.55
CA ILE A 96 -10.43 11.64 8.08
C ILE A 96 -9.94 12.86 8.85
N ALA A 97 -8.73 12.79 9.40
CA ALA A 97 -8.15 13.92 10.09
C ALA A 97 -7.94 15.12 9.15
N LYS A 98 -8.15 16.34 9.64
CA LYS A 98 -7.92 17.56 8.88
C LYS A 98 -6.42 17.79 8.76
N SER A 99 -5.93 17.85 7.54
CA SER A 99 -4.53 18.15 7.25
C SER A 99 -4.43 19.33 6.27
N GLY A 100 -3.27 20.00 6.27
CA GLY A 100 -2.98 21.09 5.33
C GLY A 100 -2.46 20.60 3.98
N GLN A 101 -2.40 19.28 3.74
CA GLN A 101 -1.76 18.69 2.56
C GLN A 101 -2.69 18.58 1.34
N GLY A 102 -3.94 19.04 1.48
CA GLY A 102 -4.94 19.05 0.41
C GLY A 102 -5.72 17.75 0.34
N ASN A 103 -6.99 17.78 0.74
CA ASN A 103 -7.93 16.67 0.61
C ASN A 103 -9.06 17.01 -0.37
N ASP A 104 -8.85 18.02 -1.23
CA ASP A 104 -9.90 18.55 -2.11
C ASP A 104 -10.32 17.56 -3.19
N PHE A 105 -9.45 16.61 -3.54
CA PHE A 105 -9.79 15.52 -4.46
C PHE A 105 -10.92 14.64 -3.93
N LEU A 106 -11.11 14.58 -2.60
CA LEU A 106 -12.20 13.82 -2.00
C LEU A 106 -13.57 14.31 -2.45
N TYR A 107 -13.74 15.61 -2.73
CA TYR A 107 -15.01 16.12 -3.23
C TYR A 107 -15.36 15.60 -4.63
N LEU A 108 -14.38 15.06 -5.38
CA LEU A 108 -14.60 14.39 -6.67
C LEU A 108 -14.97 12.91 -6.50
N LEU A 109 -14.50 12.28 -5.41
CA LEU A 109 -14.65 10.84 -5.17
C LEU A 109 -15.78 10.50 -4.19
N ASP A 110 -16.15 11.44 -3.32
CA ASP A 110 -17.07 11.24 -2.22
C ASP A 110 -17.92 12.51 -1.99
N PRO A 111 -19.19 12.48 -2.43
CA PRO A 111 -20.11 13.60 -2.21
C PRO A 111 -20.31 13.98 -0.73
N ALA A 112 -20.02 13.07 0.20
CA ALA A 112 -20.14 13.30 1.64
C ALA A 112 -18.80 13.68 2.31
N ALA A 113 -17.75 14.00 1.54
CA ALA A 113 -16.40 14.29 2.05
C ALA A 113 -16.36 15.36 3.16
N GLU A 114 -17.19 16.40 3.07
CA GLU A 114 -17.23 17.49 4.06
C GLU A 114 -17.54 16.97 5.48
N ALA A 115 -18.48 16.03 5.59
CA ALA A 115 -18.86 15.45 6.87
C ALA A 115 -17.76 14.55 7.47
N LYS A 116 -16.87 14.02 6.63
CA LYS A 116 -15.80 13.11 7.04
C LYS A 116 -14.54 13.83 7.50
N LEU A 117 -14.31 15.06 7.05
CA LEU A 117 -13.14 15.89 7.42
C LEU A 117 -13.33 16.55 8.80
N SER A 118 -13.34 15.76 9.87
CA SER A 118 -13.85 16.18 11.18
C SER A 118 -12.91 15.98 12.39
N ILE A 119 -11.71 15.41 12.20
CA ILE A 119 -10.81 15.04 13.32
C ILE A 119 -9.49 15.81 13.29
#